data_AF-X1BRW0-F1
#
_entry.id   AF-X1BRW0-F1
#
_cell.length_a   1.000
_cell.length_b   1.000
_cell.length_c   1.000
_cell.angle_alpha   90.00
_cell.angle_beta   90.00
_cell.angle_gamma   90.00
#
_symmetry.space_group_name_H-M   'P 1'
#
loop_
_entity.id
_entity.type
_entity.pdbx_description
1 polymer ?
#
loop_
_entity_poly.entity_id
_entity_poly.type
_entity_poly.pdbx_seq_one_letter_code
_entity_poly.pdbx_strand_id
1 'polypeptide(L)'
;MIGITTWGSDVYLGPMRAYFNGLDLDAKAVIITSPTEGDLHKIVVISSGDHLKIPVINVTKEDGDFLFSLITKGPVNVEIEIDVEYSERGESQNLIATIHSTNGSEKEIIVGTHTDAWFKGAAENSAPNAIVIELARLLQKHVKNGRQLKRSVRFVIFGAQESGSKDFFH
;
A
#
# COMPACT_ATOMS: atom_id res chain seq x y z
N MET A 1 -23.43 -15.54 1.07
CA MET A 1 -22.97 -15.96 -0.27
C MET A 1 -21.49 -15.58 -0.39
N ILE A 2 -20.66 -16.34 -1.11
CA ILE A 2 -19.28 -15.92 -1.42
C ILE A 2 -19.32 -15.21 -2.77
N GLY A 3 -18.77 -13.99 -2.84
CA GLY A 3 -18.66 -13.23 -4.08
C GLY A 3 -17.36 -13.58 -4.81
N ILE A 4 -17.38 -13.61 -6.14
CA ILE A 4 -16.18 -13.67 -6.98
C ILE A 4 -16.25 -12.57 -8.04
N THR A 5 -15.14 -11.89 -8.28
CA THR A 5 -15.04 -10.86 -9.32
C THR A 5 -13.64 -10.82 -9.93
N THR A 6 -13.56 -10.31 -11.16
CA THR A 6 -12.30 -9.89 -11.76
C THR A 6 -11.73 -8.64 -11.07
N TRP A 7 -10.43 -8.39 -11.26
CA TRP A 7 -9.70 -7.24 -10.70
C TRP A 7 -10.37 -5.87 -10.87
N GLY A 8 -11.05 -5.65 -12.00
CA GLY A 8 -11.66 -4.38 -12.37
C GLY A 8 -10.78 -3.54 -13.29
N SER A 9 -11.24 -2.33 -13.62
CA SER A 9 -10.57 -1.43 -14.58
C SER A 9 -9.40 -0.64 -13.98
N ASP A 10 -9.28 -0.62 -12.65
CA ASP A 10 -8.24 0.10 -11.93
C ASP A 10 -7.25 -0.90 -11.33
N VAL A 11 -5.97 -0.74 -11.65
CA VAL A 11 -4.90 -1.67 -11.23
C VAL A 11 -4.61 -1.61 -9.74
N TYR A 12 -4.91 -0.51 -9.03
CA TYR A 12 -4.56 -0.31 -7.62
C TYR A 12 -5.77 -0.42 -6.69
N LEU A 13 -6.90 0.20 -7.07
CA LEU A 13 -8.09 0.35 -6.23
C LEU A 13 -9.26 -0.55 -6.68
N GLY A 14 -9.11 -1.29 -7.78
CA GLY A 14 -10.08 -2.26 -8.25
C GLY A 14 -10.53 -3.23 -7.15
N PRO A 15 -9.60 -3.89 -6.43
CA PRO A 15 -9.94 -4.80 -5.34
C PRO A 15 -10.69 -4.14 -4.18
N MET A 16 -10.39 -2.88 -3.86
CA MET A 16 -11.07 -2.14 -2.80
C MET A 16 -12.55 -1.96 -3.13
N ARG A 17 -12.89 -1.59 -4.37
CA ARG A 17 -14.28 -1.44 -4.79
C ARG A 17 -15.03 -2.77 -4.73
N ALA A 18 -14.39 -3.85 -5.18
CA ALA A 18 -14.95 -5.19 -5.10
C ALA A 18 -15.29 -5.59 -3.65
N TYR A 19 -14.38 -5.28 -2.72
CA TYR A 19 -14.56 -5.55 -1.30
C TYR A 19 -15.79 -4.83 -0.72
N PHE A 20 -15.89 -3.52 -0.91
CA PHE A 20 -17.00 -2.73 -0.37
C PHE A 20 -18.34 -3.08 -1.02
N ASN A 21 -18.37 -3.35 -2.33
CA ASN A 21 -19.57 -3.88 -2.99
C ASN A 21 -19.99 -5.23 -2.39
N GLY A 22 -19.02 -6.09 -2.04
CA GLY A 22 -19.29 -7.35 -1.37
C GLY A 22 -19.96 -7.16 -0.01
N LEU A 23 -19.51 -6.16 0.77
CA LEU A 23 -20.16 -5.79 2.03
C LEU A 23 -21.60 -5.29 1.82
N ASP A 24 -21.83 -4.43 0.84
CA ASP A 24 -23.17 -3.90 0.53
C ASP A 24 -24.16 -4.99 0.08
N LEU A 25 -23.64 -6.12 -0.41
CA LEU A 25 -24.40 -7.29 -0.86
C LEU A 25 -24.46 -8.41 0.20
N ASP A 26 -24.06 -8.14 1.45
CA ASP A 26 -24.01 -9.12 2.54
C ASP A 26 -23.21 -10.39 2.19
N ALA A 27 -22.14 -10.24 1.40
CA ALA A 27 -21.22 -11.33 1.09
C ALA A 27 -20.51 -11.80 2.36
N LYS A 28 -20.28 -13.11 2.47
CA LYS A 28 -19.52 -13.72 3.58
C LYS A 28 -18.01 -13.72 3.35
N ALA A 29 -17.59 -13.60 2.10
CA ALA A 29 -16.21 -13.49 1.65
C ALA A 29 -16.19 -12.99 0.20
N VAL A 30 -15.05 -12.44 -0.24
CA VAL A 30 -14.83 -12.00 -1.63
C VAL A 30 -13.57 -12.66 -2.20
N ILE A 31 -13.71 -13.29 -3.35
CA ILE A 31 -12.61 -13.82 -4.17
C ILE A 31 -12.34 -12.83 -5.30
N ILE A 32 -11.09 -12.39 -5.43
CA ILE A 32 -10.68 -11.44 -6.48
C ILE A 32 -9.65 -12.11 -7.36
N THR A 33 -9.95 -12.22 -8.65
CA THR A 33 -9.05 -12.86 -9.62
C THR A 33 -7.98 -11.87 -10.07
N SER A 34 -6.74 -12.33 -10.15
CA SER A 34 -5.64 -11.54 -10.73
C SER A 34 -5.96 -11.12 -12.17
N PRO A 35 -5.48 -9.94 -12.61
CA PRO A 35 -5.66 -9.46 -13.98
C PRO A 35 -4.66 -10.08 -14.97
N THR A 36 -3.53 -10.61 -14.49
CA THR A 36 -2.43 -11.13 -15.32
C THR A 36 -2.24 -12.62 -15.08
N GLU A 37 -2.01 -13.36 -16.17
CA GLU A 37 -1.70 -14.79 -16.14
C GLU A 37 -0.39 -15.06 -15.40
N GLY A 38 -0.35 -16.12 -14.59
CA GLY A 38 0.82 -16.55 -13.83
C GLY A 38 1.23 -15.67 -12.64
N ASP A 39 0.52 -14.58 -12.37
CA ASP A 39 0.84 -13.63 -11.29
C ASP A 39 -0.26 -13.53 -10.23
N LEU A 40 0.13 -13.51 -8.96
CA LEU A 40 -0.71 -13.06 -7.85
C LEU A 40 -0.46 -11.59 -7.58
N HIS A 41 -1.54 -10.85 -7.36
CA HIS A 41 -1.50 -9.42 -7.12
C HIS A 41 -1.88 -9.09 -5.69
N LYS A 42 -1.20 -8.09 -5.14
CA LYS A 42 -1.51 -7.53 -3.83
C LYS A 42 -2.92 -6.96 -3.82
N ILE A 43 -3.79 -7.48 -2.97
CA ILE A 43 -5.08 -6.85 -2.69
C ILE A 43 -4.84 -5.74 -1.67
N VAL A 44 -5.22 -4.52 -2.03
CA VAL A 44 -5.24 -3.38 -1.12
C VAL A 44 -6.69 -3.04 -0.81
N VAL A 45 -7.05 -3.12 0.47
CA VAL A 45 -8.31 -2.60 0.99
C VAL A 45 -7.97 -1.65 2.12
N ILE A 46 -8.30 -0.37 1.94
CA ILE A 46 -8.06 0.66 2.94
C ILE A 46 -9.30 0.77 3.81
N SER A 47 -9.21 0.26 5.02
CA SER A 47 -10.25 0.28 6.06
C SER A 47 -10.01 1.39 7.10
N SER A 48 -9.20 2.41 6.77
CA SER A 48 -8.80 3.48 7.70
C SER A 48 -8.27 2.94 9.03
N GLY A 49 -7.48 1.86 8.96
CA GLY A 49 -6.77 1.19 10.05
C GLY A 49 -7.66 0.40 11.02
N ASP A 50 -8.84 -0.01 10.57
CA ASP A 50 -9.64 -1.06 11.25
C ASP A 50 -9.43 -2.42 10.55
N HIS A 51 -9.81 -3.51 11.20
CA HIS A 51 -9.77 -4.82 10.56
C HIS A 51 -10.82 -4.96 9.44
N LEU A 52 -10.52 -5.78 8.44
CA LEU A 52 -11.48 -6.17 7.42
C LEU A 52 -12.63 -6.97 8.07
N LYS A 53 -13.87 -6.63 7.70
CA LYS A 53 -15.10 -7.22 8.26
C LYS A 53 -15.43 -8.61 7.72
N ILE A 54 -15.03 -8.87 6.48
CA ILE A 54 -15.15 -10.17 5.82
C ILE A 54 -13.81 -10.57 5.19
N PRO A 55 -13.55 -11.89 5.04
CA PRO A 55 -12.44 -12.41 4.27
C PRO A 55 -12.40 -11.87 2.83
N VAL A 56 -11.20 -11.55 2.37
CA VAL A 56 -10.92 -11.25 0.96
C VAL A 56 -9.65 -11.99 0.54
N ILE A 57 -9.72 -12.71 -0.58
CA ILE A 57 -8.59 -13.50 -1.09
C ILE A 57 -8.31 -13.19 -2.55
N ASN A 58 -7.04 -13.23 -2.93
CA ASN A 58 -6.62 -13.22 -4.33
C ASN A 58 -6.43 -14.64 -4.82
N VAL A 59 -6.90 -14.92 -6.03
CA VAL A 59 -6.57 -16.14 -6.76
C VAL A 59 -5.93 -15.76 -8.09
N THR A 60 -5.19 -16.70 -8.69
CA THR A 60 -4.62 -16.51 -10.02
C THR A 60 -5.72 -16.24 -11.06
N LYS A 61 -5.33 -15.70 -12.22
CA LYS A 61 -6.28 -15.49 -13.31
C LYS A 61 -6.90 -16.82 -13.76
N GLU A 62 -6.09 -17.85 -13.82
CA GLU A 62 -6.43 -19.20 -14.26
C GLU A 62 -7.41 -19.87 -13.31
N ASP A 63 -7.16 -19.79 -11.99
CA ASP A 63 -8.08 -20.29 -10.98
C ASP A 63 -9.41 -19.53 -10.99
N GLY A 64 -9.34 -18.20 -11.20
CA GLY A 64 -10.50 -17.35 -11.38
C GLY A 64 -11.37 -17.75 -12.57
N ASP A 65 -10.75 -17.89 -13.75
CA ASP A 65 -11.41 -18.32 -14.99
C ASP A 65 -11.99 -19.73 -14.83
N PHE A 66 -11.30 -20.63 -14.12
CA PHE A 66 -11.80 -21.96 -13.79
C PHE A 66 -13.06 -21.89 -12.91
N LEU A 67 -13.03 -21.10 -11.82
CA LEU A 67 -14.19 -20.90 -10.94
C LEU A 67 -15.38 -20.30 -11.69
N PHE A 68 -15.16 -19.29 -12.55
CA PHE A 68 -16.21 -18.75 -13.41
C PHE A 68 -16.77 -19.81 -14.34
N SER A 69 -15.93 -20.68 -14.93
CA SER A 69 -16.39 -21.77 -15.77
C SER A 69 -17.28 -22.77 -15.00
N LEU A 70 -16.98 -23.04 -13.73
CA LEU A 70 -17.81 -23.91 -12.88
C LEU A 70 -19.17 -23.28 -12.59
N ILE A 71 -19.20 -21.98 -12.32
CA ILE A 71 -20.45 -21.22 -12.06
C ILE A 71 -21.39 -21.30 -13.27
N THR A 72 -20.87 -21.28 -14.50
CA THR A 72 -21.72 -21.43 -15.71
C THR A 72 -22.38 -22.81 -15.83
N LYS A 73 -21.86 -23.83 -15.13
CA LYS A 73 -22.36 -25.22 -15.17
C LYS A 73 -23.36 -25.52 -14.07
N GLY A 74 -23.51 -24.64 -13.08
CA GLY A 74 -24.46 -24.79 -11.99
C GLY A 74 -23.92 -24.27 -10.64
N PRO A 75 -24.62 -24.57 -9.53
CA PRO A 75 -24.20 -24.15 -8.20
C PRO A 75 -22.82 -24.71 -7.83
N VAL A 76 -21.95 -23.83 -7.30
CA VAL A 76 -20.61 -24.17 -6.82
C VAL A 76 -20.55 -23.96 -5.32
N ASN A 77 -20.03 -24.96 -4.60
CA ASN A 77 -19.69 -24.83 -3.18
C ASN A 77 -18.18 -24.58 -3.06
N VAL A 78 -17.80 -23.56 -2.32
CA VAL A 78 -16.40 -23.20 -2.05
C VAL A 78 -16.23 -23.13 -0.54
N GLU A 79 -15.14 -23.72 -0.05
CA GLU A 79 -14.67 -23.59 1.32
C GLU A 79 -13.44 -22.69 1.31
N ILE A 80 -13.41 -21.70 2.20
CA ILE A 80 -12.29 -20.77 2.36
C ILE A 80 -11.83 -20.88 3.79
N GLU A 81 -10.60 -21.34 3.98
CA GLU A 81 -9.90 -21.36 5.26
C GLU A 81 -8.78 -20.32 5.20
N ILE A 82 -8.76 -19.42 6.17
CA ILE A 82 -7.70 -18.41 6.30
C ILE A 82 -7.22 -18.45 7.74
N ASP A 83 -5.94 -18.72 7.91
CA ASP A 83 -5.25 -18.60 9.18
C ASP A 83 -4.39 -17.34 9.16
N VAL A 84 -4.69 -16.38 10.04
CA VAL A 84 -3.98 -15.10 10.12
C VAL A 84 -3.53 -14.89 11.56
N GLU A 85 -2.22 -14.79 11.73
CA GLU A 85 -1.63 -14.28 12.97
C GLU A 85 -1.41 -12.77 12.85
N TYR A 86 -1.88 -12.00 13.84
CA TYR A 86 -1.67 -10.56 13.90
C TYR A 86 -1.09 -10.14 15.25
N SER A 87 -0.32 -9.06 15.24
CA SER A 87 0.27 -8.46 16.44
C SER A 87 0.03 -6.96 16.45
N GLU A 88 -0.53 -6.45 17.56
CA GLU A 88 -0.67 -5.01 17.80
C GLU A 88 0.64 -4.35 18.24
N ARG A 89 1.71 -5.12 18.41
CA ARG A 89 3.00 -4.66 18.94
C ARG A 89 4.05 -4.42 17.84
N GLY A 90 3.61 -4.15 16.62
CA GLY A 90 4.51 -3.83 15.52
C GLY A 90 5.23 -2.51 15.79
N GLU A 91 6.56 -2.52 15.88
CA GLU A 91 7.36 -1.32 15.96
C GLU A 91 7.91 -0.95 14.58
N SER A 92 7.82 0.33 14.22
CA SER A 92 8.41 0.89 13.01
C SER A 92 9.06 2.23 13.32
N GLN A 93 9.88 2.73 12.40
CA GLN A 93 10.64 3.95 12.60
C GLN A 93 10.64 4.80 11.33
N ASN A 94 10.56 6.11 11.54
CA ASN A 94 10.78 7.08 10.49
C ASN A 94 12.27 7.44 10.41
N LEU A 95 12.80 7.54 9.20
CA LEU A 95 14.10 8.18 8.99
C LEU A 95 13.88 9.65 8.64
N ILE A 96 14.44 10.54 9.46
CA ILE A 96 14.26 11.98 9.31
C ILE A 96 15.61 12.66 9.14
N ALA A 97 15.73 13.50 8.11
CA ALA A 97 16.87 14.37 7.90
C ALA A 97 16.40 15.79 7.56
N THR A 98 16.97 16.81 8.22
CA THR A 98 16.59 18.21 7.99
C THR A 98 17.78 19.03 7.50
N ILE A 99 17.60 19.76 6.42
CA ILE A 99 18.51 20.82 5.97
C ILE A 99 17.90 22.15 6.39
N HIS A 100 18.52 22.81 7.37
CA HIS A 100 17.97 24.02 7.97
C HIS A 100 18.05 25.23 7.05
N SER A 101 17.07 26.13 7.18
CA SER A 101 17.10 27.44 6.54
C SER A 101 18.31 28.26 6.98
N THR A 102 18.83 29.10 6.09
CA THR A 102 19.98 29.97 6.40
C THR A 102 19.58 31.26 7.09
N ASN A 103 18.28 31.59 7.10
CA ASN A 103 17.73 32.80 7.69
C ASN A 103 16.96 32.56 8.99
N GLY A 104 17.03 31.34 9.56
CA GLY A 104 16.34 30.99 10.81
C GLY A 104 14.81 30.94 10.69
N SER A 105 14.27 30.69 9.49
CA SER A 105 12.84 30.47 9.29
C SER A 105 12.38 29.17 9.95
N GLU A 106 11.33 29.26 10.78
CA GLU A 106 10.59 28.13 11.34
C GLU A 106 9.70 27.40 10.31
N LYS A 107 9.46 28.01 9.14
CA LYS A 107 8.70 27.37 8.06
C LYS A 107 9.54 26.30 7.37
N GLU A 108 8.89 25.16 7.10
CA GLU A 108 9.53 24.01 6.47
C GLU A 108 8.77 23.48 5.25
N ILE A 109 9.51 22.78 4.40
CA ILE A 109 9.00 21.96 3.29
C ILE A 109 9.29 20.51 3.64
N ILE A 110 8.27 19.67 3.62
CA ILE A 110 8.43 18.23 3.86
C ILE A 110 8.47 17.51 2.51
N VAL A 111 9.49 16.68 2.32
CA VAL A 111 9.61 15.76 1.18
C VAL A 111 9.57 14.34 1.73
N GLY A 112 8.49 13.63 1.41
CA GLY A 112 8.15 12.34 2.02
C GLY A 112 8.24 11.16 1.05
N THR A 113 8.53 9.99 1.61
CA THR A 113 8.47 8.66 0.99
C THR A 113 8.31 7.62 2.12
N HIS A 114 8.27 6.31 1.87
CA HIS A 114 8.20 5.27 2.91
C HIS A 114 9.20 4.12 2.68
N THR A 115 9.55 3.35 3.70
CA THR A 115 10.61 2.33 3.62
C THR A 115 10.12 0.89 3.50
N ASP A 116 8.88 0.62 3.89
CA ASP A 116 8.30 -0.71 3.93
C ASP A 116 7.66 -1.12 2.60
N ALA A 117 7.55 -2.42 2.37
CA ALA A 117 6.93 -3.03 1.20
C ALA A 117 6.37 -4.41 1.58
N TRP A 118 5.19 -4.77 1.07
CA TRP A 118 4.65 -6.13 1.28
C TRP A 118 5.37 -7.20 0.45
N PHE A 119 5.77 -6.87 -0.78
CA PHE A 119 6.38 -7.82 -1.72
C PHE A 119 7.67 -7.24 -2.33
N LYS A 120 7.70 -7.05 -3.66
CA LYS A 120 8.84 -6.49 -4.36
C LYS A 120 8.95 -4.99 -4.07
N GLY A 121 9.99 -4.62 -3.35
CA GLY A 121 10.20 -3.24 -2.89
C GLY A 121 10.75 -2.26 -3.92
N ALA A 122 10.86 -2.61 -5.22
CA ALA A 122 11.63 -1.83 -6.18
C ALA A 122 10.93 -0.51 -6.56
N ALA A 123 9.70 -0.59 -7.07
CA ALA A 123 8.89 0.57 -7.43
C ALA A 123 8.24 1.20 -6.18
N GLU A 124 7.72 0.37 -5.29
CA GLU A 124 7.14 0.72 -4.00
C GLU A 124 7.97 -0.02 -2.91
N ASN A 125 9.05 0.56 -2.39
CA ASN A 125 9.36 1.99 -2.50
C ASN A 125 10.85 2.38 -2.54
N SER A 126 11.72 1.48 -3.01
CA SER A 126 13.16 1.70 -3.08
C SER A 126 13.57 2.77 -4.10
N ALA A 127 12.93 2.80 -5.28
CA ALA A 127 13.24 3.81 -6.30
C ALA A 127 12.85 5.23 -5.85
N PRO A 128 11.66 5.49 -5.26
CA PRO A 128 11.37 6.79 -4.66
C PRO A 128 12.27 7.15 -3.49
N ASN A 129 12.66 6.18 -2.65
CA ASN A 129 13.65 6.41 -1.59
C ASN A 129 14.99 6.89 -2.16
N ALA A 130 15.48 6.27 -3.23
CA ALA A 130 16.71 6.71 -3.90
C ALA A 130 16.59 8.15 -4.43
N ILE A 131 15.44 8.54 -4.98
CA ILE A 131 15.18 9.91 -5.45
C ILE A 131 15.22 10.90 -4.28
N VAL A 132 14.56 10.60 -3.16
CA VAL A 132 14.52 11.48 -1.97
C VAL A 132 15.91 11.65 -1.36
N ILE A 133 16.67 10.55 -1.24
CA ILE A 133 18.05 10.58 -0.74
C ILE A 133 18.95 11.41 -1.66
N GLU A 134 18.84 11.23 -2.98
CA GLU A 134 19.63 11.98 -3.96
C GLU A 134 19.27 13.47 -3.97
N LEU A 135 17.98 13.79 -3.83
CA LEU A 135 17.52 15.17 -3.69
C LEU A 135 18.12 15.83 -2.44
N ALA A 136 18.12 15.14 -1.30
CA ALA A 136 18.74 15.63 -0.07
C ALA A 136 20.25 15.89 -0.27
N ARG A 137 20.96 14.95 -0.92
CA ARG A 137 22.40 15.07 -1.21
C ARG A 137 22.70 16.28 -2.10
N LEU A 138 21.95 16.46 -3.18
CA LEU A 138 22.11 17.58 -4.11
C LEU A 138 21.79 18.93 -3.44
N LEU A 139 20.69 18.99 -2.68
CA LEU A 139 20.31 20.20 -1.95
C LEU A 139 21.40 20.59 -0.93
N GLN A 140 21.89 19.63 -0.15
CA GLN A 140 22.96 19.85 0.82
C GLN A 140 24.25 20.36 0.15
N LYS A 141 24.59 19.84 -1.03
CA LYS A 141 25.74 20.31 -1.83
C LYS A 141 25.57 21.77 -2.24
N HIS A 142 24.38 22.17 -2.70
CA HIS A 142 24.12 23.56 -3.06
C HIS A 142 24.20 24.50 -1.85
N VAL A 143 23.68 24.09 -0.69
CA VAL A 143 23.79 24.86 0.56
C VAL A 143 25.26 25.02 0.99
N LYS A 144 26.06 23.95 0.93
CA LYS A 144 27.50 24.00 1.22
C LYS A 144 28.26 24.93 0.27
N ASN A 145 27.75 25.11 -0.95
CA ASN A 145 28.31 26.05 -1.94
C ASN A 145 27.76 27.48 -1.81
N GLY A 146 27.13 27.84 -0.68
CA GLY A 146 26.70 29.20 -0.37
C GLY A 146 25.29 29.56 -0.83
N ARG A 147 24.50 28.61 -1.38
CA ARG A 147 23.07 28.87 -1.64
C ARG A 147 22.31 28.95 -0.32
N GLN A 148 21.44 29.96 -0.23
CA GLN A 148 20.62 30.19 0.95
C GLN A 148 19.22 29.60 0.78
N LEU A 149 18.76 28.87 1.80
CA LEU A 149 17.40 28.36 1.86
C LEU A 149 16.52 29.30 2.68
N LYS A 150 15.40 29.73 2.09
CA LYS A 150 14.39 30.55 2.79
C LYS A 150 13.53 29.76 3.78
N ARG A 151 13.54 28.43 3.68
CA ARG A 151 12.78 27.47 4.50
C ARG A 151 13.63 26.23 4.73
N SER A 152 13.48 25.60 5.89
CA SER A 152 14.10 24.31 6.14
C SER A 152 13.45 23.26 5.23
N VAL A 153 14.21 22.25 4.82
CA VAL A 153 13.67 21.12 4.06
C VAL A 153 13.87 19.86 4.89
N ARG A 154 12.76 19.23 5.29
CA ARG A 154 12.73 17.99 6.07
C ARG A 154 12.40 16.84 5.13
N PHE A 155 13.34 15.92 5.02
CA PHE A 155 13.17 14.66 4.30
C PHE A 155 12.70 13.61 5.31
N VAL A 156 11.59 12.94 5.00
CA VAL A 156 11.01 11.91 5.87
C VAL A 156 10.79 10.65 5.06
N ILE A 157 11.41 9.54 5.49
CA ILE A 157 11.09 8.20 5.01
C ILE A 157 10.25 7.54 6.10
N PHE A 158 8.95 7.47 5.87
CA PHE A 158 7.98 6.92 6.82
C PHE A 158 8.13 5.40 6.97
N GLY A 159 7.97 4.93 8.20
CA GLY A 159 7.77 3.51 8.48
C GLY A 159 6.30 3.11 8.37
N ALA A 160 6.05 1.81 8.19
CA ALA A 160 4.72 1.19 8.30
C ALA A 160 3.60 1.79 7.43
N GLN A 161 3.93 2.42 6.30
CA GLN A 161 2.92 2.99 5.39
C GLN A 161 2.03 1.90 4.80
N GLU A 162 2.61 0.74 4.49
CA GLU A 162 1.95 -0.36 3.83
C GLU A 162 0.92 -1.05 4.73
N SER A 163 1.14 -0.98 6.05
CA SER A 163 0.19 -1.44 7.06
C SER A 163 -0.97 -0.46 7.30
N GLY A 164 -0.90 0.75 6.72
CA GLY A 164 -1.89 1.80 6.96
C GLY A 164 -1.81 2.39 8.37
N SER A 165 -0.60 2.53 8.93
CA SER A 165 -0.39 3.11 10.27
C SER A 165 -1.17 4.41 10.46
N LYS A 166 -1.81 4.59 11.62
CA LYS A 166 -2.47 5.85 11.97
C LYS A 166 -1.49 6.87 12.57
N ASP A 167 -0.29 6.42 12.94
CA ASP A 167 0.68 7.15 13.74
C ASP A 167 2.01 7.32 12.99
N PHE A 168 2.00 8.16 11.95
CA PHE A 168 3.19 8.45 11.13
C PHE A 168 4.19 9.42 11.76
N PHE A 169 3.87 10.05 12.89
CA PHE A 169 4.70 11.07 13.52
C PHE A 169 4.87 10.76 15.01
N HIS A 170 5.90 9.98 15.31
CA HIS A 170 6.48 9.87 16.65
C HIS A 170 7.92 10.37 16.58
#